data_AF-A0A4Y2BFF6-F1
#
_entry.id   AF-A0A4Y2BFF6-F1
#
_cell.length_a   1.000
_cell.length_b   1.000
_cell.length_c   1.000
_cell.angle_alpha   90.00
_cell.angle_beta   90.00
_cell.angle_gamma   90.00
#
_symmetry.space_group_name_H-M   'P 1'
#
loop_
_entity.id
_entity.type
_entity.pdbx_description
1 polymer ?
#
loop_
_entity_poly.entity_id
_entity_poly.type
_entity_poly.pdbx_seq_one_letter_code
_entity_poly.pdbx_strand_id
1 'polypeptide(L)'
;MGFWMSDFKKAAAHWINFRLRLYLLLLYLCLNNGALVAADGRRPVYIIAHMVNSIYELDEFLSRGANAIEIDLTFYSNGTVKNVYHGYPCDCYRVCDERENFARYLNHIRDISNPNHANFRESLTFLFLDLKLGDVARKDKYKAGEEIAKYLITHLWNKDLSDPDIEVLISVPHASDSEMIRGVRDTFTKSNRATTMQKLGFDVSLNDDLNSIRKMYTKLGVTSNRWQGDGITNCLRPFRDDSRLRHAIRIRDSGSGFIEKVYDWTLDTTSLIRRSLRAGVDGIITNFPERVVSVLQEPEFKDKYRLATSDDNPFSRVHTPPFKSGLQSQNENVYMSSVRELTVALMGYIWDFYKLRLKRPVTLFPLLQELLSRAQPLLRRYSRVKKLLRSGVTR
;
A
#
# COMPACT_ATOMS: atom_id res chain seq x y z
N MET A 1 -30.36 -57.33 47.32
CA MET A 1 -30.33 -56.15 46.43
C MET A 1 -29.59 -54.93 47.00
N GLY A 2 -29.44 -54.75 48.32
CA GLY A 2 -28.79 -53.55 48.90
C GLY A 2 -27.27 -53.44 48.74
N PHE A 3 -26.54 -54.55 48.56
CA PHE A 3 -25.07 -54.55 48.52
C PHE A 3 -24.48 -54.05 47.18
N TRP A 4 -25.26 -54.11 46.09
CA TRP A 4 -24.80 -53.68 44.76
C TRP A 4 -24.96 -52.17 44.52
N MET A 5 -25.82 -51.48 45.27
CA MET A 5 -26.07 -50.05 45.08
C MET A 5 -25.00 -49.15 45.74
N SER A 6 -24.30 -49.63 46.77
CA SER A 6 -23.24 -48.84 47.43
C SER A 6 -21.99 -48.69 46.56
N ASP A 7 -21.62 -49.75 45.85
CA ASP A 7 -20.41 -49.75 45.01
C ASP A 7 -20.62 -48.97 43.72
N PHE A 8 -21.85 -48.99 43.17
CA PHE A 8 -22.21 -48.17 42.01
C PHE A 8 -22.15 -46.67 42.32
N LYS A 9 -22.60 -46.26 43.51
CA LYS A 9 -22.51 -44.85 43.95
C LYS A 9 -21.06 -44.40 44.16
N LYS A 10 -20.19 -45.26 44.69
CA LYS A 10 -18.75 -44.96 44.82
C LYS A 10 -18.07 -44.87 43.46
N ALA A 11 -18.35 -45.79 42.55
CA ALA A 11 -17.81 -45.76 41.19
C ALA A 11 -18.26 -44.49 40.42
N ALA A 12 -19.54 -44.11 40.51
CA ALA A 12 -20.06 -42.89 39.91
C ALA A 12 -19.41 -41.62 40.49
N ALA A 13 -19.22 -41.54 41.81
CA ALA A 13 -18.54 -40.43 42.46
C ALA A 13 -17.06 -40.31 42.05
N HIS A 14 -16.36 -41.42 41.89
CA HIS A 14 -14.99 -41.44 41.35
C HIS A 14 -14.95 -40.98 39.89
N TRP A 15 -15.92 -41.39 39.08
CA TRP A 15 -16.01 -41.00 37.67
C TRP A 15 -16.29 -39.51 37.49
N ILE A 16 -17.18 -38.93 38.31
CA ILE A 16 -17.46 -37.50 38.32
C ILE A 16 -16.23 -36.70 38.75
N ASN A 17 -15.55 -37.12 39.82
CA ASN A 17 -14.31 -36.47 40.28
C ASN A 17 -13.18 -36.55 39.25
N PHE A 18 -13.06 -37.66 38.53
CA PHE A 18 -12.08 -37.81 37.45
C PHE A 18 -12.36 -36.85 36.29
N ARG A 19 -13.62 -36.76 35.84
CA ARG A 19 -14.02 -35.80 34.79
C ARG A 19 -13.80 -34.36 35.21
N LEU A 20 -14.15 -34.00 36.45
CA LEU A 20 -13.95 -32.65 36.96
C LEU A 20 -12.46 -32.28 37.01
N ARG A 21 -11.61 -33.21 37.47
CA ARG A 21 -10.15 -33.01 37.46
C ARG A 21 -9.57 -32.92 36.06
N LEU A 22 -10.08 -33.72 35.11
CA LEU A 22 -9.66 -33.65 33.71
C LEU A 22 -10.09 -32.32 33.07
N TYR A 23 -11.32 -31.85 33.33
CA TYR A 23 -11.79 -30.54 32.87
C TYR A 23 -10.97 -29.40 33.46
N LEU A 24 -10.66 -29.45 34.76
CA LEU A 24 -9.82 -28.44 35.41
C LEU A 24 -8.37 -28.47 34.90
N LEU A 25 -7.83 -29.66 34.61
CA LEU A 25 -6.51 -29.81 34.00
C LEU A 25 -6.49 -29.25 32.57
N LEU A 26 -7.51 -29.52 31.76
CA LEU A 26 -7.66 -28.96 30.42
C LEU A 26 -7.85 -27.45 30.45
N LEU A 27 -8.64 -26.92 31.40
CA LEU A 27 -8.81 -25.48 31.58
C LEU A 27 -7.49 -24.82 32.02
N TYR A 28 -6.76 -25.44 32.94
CA TYR A 28 -5.44 -25.00 33.38
C TYR A 28 -4.41 -25.05 32.25
N LEU A 29 -4.44 -26.08 31.41
CA LEU A 29 -3.59 -26.17 30.22
C LEU A 29 -4.00 -25.14 29.15
N CYS A 30 -5.27 -24.83 28.96
CA CYS A 30 -5.70 -23.74 28.08
C CYS A 30 -5.33 -22.35 28.61
N LEU A 31 -5.35 -22.16 29.94
CA LEU A 31 -4.97 -20.90 30.58
C LEU A 31 -3.45 -20.70 30.64
N ASN A 32 -2.65 -21.78 30.70
CA ASN A 32 -1.18 -21.70 30.74
C ASN A 32 -0.49 -21.95 29.39
N ASN A 33 -1.09 -22.73 28.48
CA ASN A 33 -0.65 -22.91 27.08
C ASN A 33 -1.45 -22.06 26.10
N GLY A 34 -2.36 -21.21 26.58
CA GLY A 34 -2.65 -19.95 25.92
C GLY A 34 -1.37 -19.12 25.95
N ALA A 35 -0.36 -19.56 25.21
CA ALA A 35 0.73 -18.72 24.80
C ALA A 35 0.03 -17.52 24.19
N LEU A 36 0.02 -16.41 24.92
CA LEU A 36 -0.04 -15.10 24.32
C LEU A 36 1.01 -15.18 23.22
N VAL A 37 0.57 -15.41 21.98
CA VAL A 37 1.39 -15.13 20.81
C VAL A 37 1.72 -13.67 21.03
N ALA A 38 2.94 -13.42 21.52
CA ALA A 38 3.38 -12.08 21.80
C ALA A 38 3.19 -11.34 20.48
N ALA A 39 2.27 -10.37 20.48
CA ALA A 39 1.91 -9.65 19.28
C ALA A 39 3.21 -9.19 18.62
N ASP A 40 3.40 -9.54 17.35
CA ASP A 40 4.63 -9.22 16.65
C ASP A 40 4.84 -7.71 16.68
N GLY A 41 5.79 -7.27 17.50
CA GLY A 41 6.04 -5.86 17.80
C GLY A 41 6.67 -5.09 16.64
N ARG A 42 6.95 -5.76 15.51
CA ARG A 42 7.42 -5.12 14.29
C ARG A 42 6.31 -4.26 13.67
N ARG A 43 6.70 -3.12 13.11
CA ARG A 43 5.77 -2.24 12.39
C ARG A 43 5.27 -2.94 11.12
N PRO A 44 3.94 -3.11 10.94
CA PRO A 44 3.37 -3.57 9.68
C PRO A 44 3.57 -2.51 8.59
N VAL A 45 4.05 -2.95 7.42
CA VAL A 45 4.30 -2.10 6.24
C VAL A 45 3.34 -2.47 5.13
N TYR A 46 2.71 -1.46 4.54
CA TYR A 46 1.89 -1.59 3.35
C TYR A 46 2.74 -1.28 2.11
N ILE A 47 3.04 -2.31 1.33
CA ILE A 47 3.66 -2.21 0.01
C ILE A 47 2.54 -2.02 -1.00
N ILE A 48 2.32 -0.75 -1.34
CA ILE A 48 1.23 -0.31 -2.20
C ILE A 48 1.76 -0.29 -3.64
N ALA A 49 1.27 -1.20 -4.47
CA ALA A 49 1.59 -1.17 -5.89
C ALA A 49 0.95 0.06 -6.54
N HIS A 50 1.74 0.84 -7.25
CA HIS A 50 1.34 2.11 -7.85
C HIS A 50 0.62 1.90 -9.20
N MET A 51 -0.40 2.69 -9.47
CA MET A 51 -1.06 2.84 -10.77
C MET A 51 -1.52 1.49 -11.35
N VAL A 52 -2.17 0.65 -10.53
CA VAL A 52 -2.62 -0.70 -10.90
C VAL A 52 -4.00 -0.59 -11.54
N ASN A 53 -4.06 -0.18 -12.81
CA ASN A 53 -5.32 0.24 -13.43
C ASN A 53 -6.02 -0.84 -14.25
N SER A 54 -5.50 -2.07 -14.24
CA SER A 54 -6.09 -3.24 -14.88
C SER A 54 -6.04 -4.48 -13.98
N ILE A 55 -6.98 -5.41 -14.16
CA ILE A 55 -7.00 -6.68 -13.42
C ILE A 55 -5.72 -7.50 -13.68
N TYR A 56 -5.17 -7.41 -14.89
CA TYR A 56 -3.92 -8.09 -15.23
C TYR A 56 -2.74 -7.56 -14.40
N GLU A 57 -2.60 -6.24 -14.29
CA GLU A 57 -1.53 -5.64 -13.49
C GLU A 57 -1.67 -6.04 -12.01
N LEU A 58 -2.90 -6.13 -11.50
CA LEU A 58 -3.15 -6.52 -10.13
C LEU A 58 -2.48 -7.85 -9.78
N ASP A 59 -2.75 -8.91 -10.56
CA ASP A 59 -2.16 -10.23 -10.32
C ASP A 59 -0.62 -10.17 -10.40
N GLU A 60 -0.08 -9.40 -11.35
CA GLU A 60 1.35 -9.20 -11.51
C GLU A 60 1.97 -8.56 -10.26
N PHE A 61 1.42 -7.45 -9.78
CA PHE A 61 1.94 -6.72 -8.64
C PHE A 61 1.82 -7.50 -7.32
N LEU A 62 0.72 -8.23 -7.11
CA LEU A 62 0.60 -9.13 -5.96
C LEU A 62 1.66 -10.24 -6.00
N SER A 63 1.93 -10.82 -7.17
CA SER A 63 2.97 -11.86 -7.31
C SER A 63 4.39 -11.35 -7.01
N ARG A 64 4.61 -10.04 -7.14
CA ARG A 64 5.87 -9.36 -6.82
C ARG A 64 5.98 -8.96 -5.35
N GLY A 65 4.96 -9.25 -4.54
CA GLY A 65 4.95 -9.07 -3.10
C GLY A 65 4.29 -7.79 -2.61
N ALA A 66 3.49 -7.12 -3.45
CA ALA A 66 2.58 -6.09 -2.95
C ALA A 66 1.51 -6.73 -2.05
N ASN A 67 1.14 -6.03 -0.98
CA ASN A 67 -0.01 -6.39 -0.13
C ASN A 67 -1.15 -5.35 -0.19
N ALA A 68 -0.92 -4.27 -0.92
CA ALA A 68 -1.90 -3.23 -1.17
C ALA A 68 -1.78 -2.78 -2.63
N ILE A 69 -2.86 -2.24 -3.17
CA ILE A 69 -2.87 -1.68 -4.52
C ILE A 69 -3.44 -0.26 -4.51
N GLU A 70 -2.85 0.61 -5.32
CA GLU A 70 -3.39 1.92 -5.63
C GLU A 70 -3.89 1.94 -7.07
N ILE A 71 -5.08 2.50 -7.26
CA ILE A 71 -5.73 2.65 -8.56
C ILE A 71 -6.17 4.10 -8.75
N ASP A 72 -6.05 4.57 -9.99
CA ASP A 72 -6.50 5.90 -10.38
C ASP A 72 -7.95 5.83 -10.84
N LEU A 73 -8.83 6.59 -10.20
CA LEU A 73 -10.23 6.68 -10.59
C LEU A 73 -10.52 8.03 -11.24
N THR A 74 -10.94 8.01 -12.50
CA THR A 74 -11.32 9.22 -13.24
C THR A 74 -12.83 9.40 -13.29
N PHE A 75 -13.22 10.64 -13.54
CA PHE A 75 -14.61 11.06 -13.53
C PHE A 75 -14.94 11.88 -14.78
N TYR A 76 -16.21 11.86 -15.16
CA TYR A 76 -16.75 12.89 -16.02
C TYR A 76 -17.01 14.17 -15.21
N SER A 77 -17.15 15.30 -15.91
CA SER A 77 -17.34 16.60 -15.28
C SER A 77 -18.58 16.71 -14.39
N ASN A 78 -19.59 15.88 -14.65
CA ASN A 78 -20.84 15.77 -13.88
C ASN A 78 -20.74 14.89 -12.61
N GLY A 79 -19.52 14.48 -12.25
CA GLY A 79 -19.23 13.64 -11.08
C GLY A 79 -19.48 12.14 -11.25
N THR A 80 -19.89 11.66 -12.43
CA THR A 80 -20.04 10.21 -12.66
C THR A 80 -18.69 9.55 -12.87
N VAL A 81 -18.54 8.32 -12.37
CA VAL A 81 -17.32 7.53 -12.55
C VAL A 81 -17.13 7.23 -14.04
N LYS A 82 -15.91 7.45 -14.54
CA LYS A 82 -15.56 7.18 -15.93
C LYS A 82 -14.93 5.81 -16.09
N ASN A 83 -13.75 5.61 -15.51
CA ASN A 83 -13.04 4.32 -15.49
C ASN A 83 -11.85 4.38 -14.52
N VAL A 84 -11.29 3.21 -14.24
CA VAL A 84 -9.97 3.07 -13.61
C VAL A 84 -8.93 3.36 -14.67
N TYR A 85 -8.18 4.46 -14.53
CA TYR A 85 -7.28 4.99 -15.56
C TYR A 85 -6.44 6.17 -15.06
N HIS A 86 -5.15 6.19 -15.39
CA HIS A 86 -4.27 7.35 -15.15
C HIS A 86 -4.17 8.26 -16.39
N GLY A 87 -3.60 7.75 -17.48
CA GLY A 87 -3.25 8.51 -18.69
C GLY A 87 -1.86 9.18 -18.63
N TYR A 88 -1.46 9.78 -19.74
CA TYR A 88 -0.17 10.49 -19.84
C TYR A 88 -0.31 11.97 -19.42
N PRO A 89 0.69 12.57 -18.76
CA PRO A 89 1.94 11.95 -18.28
C PRO A 89 1.73 11.10 -17.01
N CYS A 90 2.55 10.07 -16.80
CA CYS A 90 2.62 9.30 -15.55
C CYS A 90 4.08 9.08 -15.11
N ASP A 91 4.30 8.24 -14.10
CA ASP A 91 5.63 7.87 -13.62
C ASP A 91 6.57 7.40 -14.74
N CYS A 92 7.85 7.70 -14.55
CA CYS A 92 8.91 7.33 -15.48
C CYS A 92 8.95 5.82 -15.64
N TYR A 93 9.03 5.40 -16.90
CA TYR A 93 9.17 3.99 -17.28
C TYR A 93 7.94 3.14 -16.94
N ARG A 94 6.75 3.75 -16.93
CA ARG A 94 5.46 3.06 -16.84
C ARG A 94 4.66 3.20 -18.13
N VAL A 95 3.85 2.18 -18.42
CA VAL A 95 2.78 2.24 -19.42
C VAL A 95 1.58 2.88 -18.73
N CYS A 96 1.12 4.03 -19.24
CA CYS A 96 0.12 4.85 -18.54
C CYS A 96 -1.30 4.67 -19.06
N ASP A 97 -1.52 3.83 -20.09
CA ASP A 97 -2.80 3.78 -20.83
C ASP A 97 -3.68 2.56 -20.52
N GLU A 98 -3.23 1.69 -19.63
CA GLU A 98 -4.02 0.59 -19.06
C GLU A 98 -5.26 1.13 -18.34
N ARG A 99 -6.36 0.39 -18.47
CA ARG A 99 -7.67 0.80 -17.96
C ARG A 99 -8.59 -0.38 -17.67
N GLU A 100 -9.55 -0.15 -16.79
CA GLU A 100 -10.61 -1.12 -16.52
C GLU A 100 -11.93 -0.43 -16.18
N ASN A 101 -13.04 -1.15 -16.38
CA ASN A 101 -14.33 -0.71 -15.84
C ASN A 101 -14.33 -0.82 -14.31
N PHE A 102 -14.75 0.23 -13.60
CA PHE A 102 -14.65 0.26 -12.13
C PHE A 102 -15.50 -0.80 -11.44
N ALA A 103 -16.72 -1.08 -11.91
CA ALA A 103 -17.54 -2.15 -11.34
C ALA A 103 -16.89 -3.52 -11.53
N ARG A 104 -16.33 -3.78 -12.72
CA ARG A 104 -15.60 -5.03 -13.00
C ARG A 104 -14.37 -5.16 -12.11
N TYR A 105 -13.62 -4.08 -11.92
CA TYR A 105 -12.45 -4.06 -11.05
C TYR A 105 -12.84 -4.36 -9.59
N LEU A 106 -13.86 -3.67 -9.04
CA LEU A 106 -14.33 -3.91 -7.67
C LEU A 106 -14.89 -5.32 -7.44
N ASN A 107 -15.63 -5.86 -8.42
CA ASN A 107 -16.09 -7.25 -8.34
C ASN A 107 -14.90 -8.22 -8.26
N HIS A 108 -13.86 -7.99 -9.07
CA HIS A 108 -12.64 -8.81 -9.00
C HIS A 108 -11.94 -8.69 -7.64
N ILE A 109 -11.79 -7.46 -7.11
CA ILE A 109 -11.24 -7.23 -5.77
C ILE A 109 -12.02 -8.00 -4.71
N ARG A 110 -13.36 -7.89 -4.71
CA ARG A 110 -14.22 -8.62 -3.78
C ARG A 110 -13.91 -10.12 -3.82
N ASP A 111 -13.84 -10.68 -5.01
CA ASP A 111 -13.65 -12.12 -5.19
C ASP A 111 -12.27 -12.58 -4.69
N ILE A 112 -11.21 -11.79 -4.89
CA ILE A 112 -9.86 -12.18 -4.44
C ILE A 112 -9.55 -11.78 -2.99
N SER A 113 -10.36 -10.93 -2.35
CA SER A 113 -10.22 -10.55 -0.93
C SER A 113 -11.19 -11.29 -0.02
N ASN A 114 -11.90 -12.29 -0.55
CA ASN A 114 -12.88 -13.07 0.21
C ASN A 114 -12.31 -14.45 0.57
N PRO A 115 -12.10 -14.76 1.86
CA PRO A 115 -11.54 -16.04 2.31
C PRO A 115 -12.31 -17.28 1.84
N ASN A 116 -13.60 -17.13 1.49
CA ASN A 116 -14.45 -18.22 1.03
C ASN A 116 -14.44 -18.41 -0.49
N HIS A 117 -13.71 -17.57 -1.23
CA HIS A 117 -13.67 -17.61 -2.68
C HIS A 117 -12.45 -18.39 -3.19
N ALA A 118 -12.59 -19.13 -4.30
CA ALA A 118 -11.55 -20.01 -4.81
C ALA A 118 -10.26 -19.27 -5.23
N ASN A 119 -10.37 -18.00 -5.57
CA ASN A 119 -9.24 -17.14 -5.98
C ASN A 119 -8.76 -16.23 -4.85
N PHE A 120 -9.08 -16.54 -3.58
CA PHE A 120 -8.64 -15.74 -2.44
C PHE A 120 -7.12 -15.52 -2.44
N ARG A 121 -6.73 -14.29 -2.17
CA ARG A 121 -5.35 -13.81 -2.05
C ARG A 121 -5.17 -13.21 -0.67
N GLU A 122 -4.71 -14.02 0.27
CA GLU A 122 -4.39 -13.57 1.64
C GLU A 122 -3.42 -12.38 1.68
N SER A 123 -2.58 -12.24 0.65
CA SER A 123 -1.65 -11.12 0.55
C SER A 123 -2.33 -9.78 0.30
N LEU A 124 -3.53 -9.72 -0.29
CA LEU A 124 -4.22 -8.45 -0.57
C LEU A 124 -5.01 -8.02 0.65
N THR A 125 -4.58 -6.93 1.30
CA THR A 125 -5.18 -6.44 2.54
C THR A 125 -5.80 -5.05 2.41
N PHE A 126 -5.42 -4.29 1.38
CA PHE A 126 -5.78 -2.87 1.31
C PHE A 126 -5.93 -2.36 -0.13
N LEU A 127 -7.03 -1.64 -0.38
CA LEU A 127 -7.28 -0.96 -1.65
C LEU A 127 -7.20 0.56 -1.47
N PHE A 128 -6.37 1.22 -2.27
CA PHE A 128 -6.19 2.66 -2.29
C PHE A 128 -6.83 3.23 -3.56
N LEU A 129 -7.76 4.16 -3.43
CA LEU A 129 -8.38 4.87 -4.55
C LEU A 129 -7.79 6.29 -4.67
N ASP A 130 -6.95 6.55 -5.66
CA ASP A 130 -6.51 7.90 -6.02
C ASP A 130 -7.54 8.57 -6.94
N LEU A 131 -8.20 9.60 -6.44
CA LEU A 131 -9.32 10.22 -7.13
C LEU A 131 -8.89 11.40 -7.99
N LYS A 132 -8.99 11.25 -9.30
CA LYS A 132 -8.67 12.31 -10.26
C LYS A 132 -9.85 13.29 -10.41
N LEU A 133 -9.97 14.20 -9.45
CA LEU A 133 -11.08 15.17 -9.36
C LEU A 133 -10.87 16.46 -10.18
N GLY A 134 -9.77 16.57 -10.93
CA GLY A 134 -9.43 17.77 -11.71
C GLY A 134 -10.50 18.17 -12.73
N ASP A 135 -11.13 17.18 -13.36
CA ASP A 135 -12.17 17.40 -14.38
C ASP A 135 -13.59 17.56 -13.79
N VAL A 136 -13.77 17.27 -12.50
CA VAL A 136 -15.09 17.33 -11.84
C VAL A 136 -15.43 18.76 -11.47
N ALA A 137 -16.58 19.25 -11.95
CA ALA A 137 -17.05 20.57 -11.59
C ALA A 137 -17.24 20.68 -10.07
N ARG A 138 -16.87 21.83 -9.49
CA ARG A 138 -16.89 22.03 -8.02
C ARG A 138 -18.25 21.67 -7.38
N LYS A 139 -19.35 21.99 -8.05
CA LYS A 139 -20.72 21.69 -7.59
C LYS A 139 -21.05 20.19 -7.61
N ASP A 140 -20.35 19.41 -8.42
CA ASP A 140 -20.59 17.99 -8.66
C ASP A 140 -19.64 17.09 -7.84
N LYS A 141 -18.70 17.64 -7.06
CA LYS A 141 -17.78 16.87 -6.20
C LYS A 141 -18.50 16.06 -5.13
N TYR A 142 -19.58 16.60 -4.55
CA TYR A 142 -20.43 15.85 -3.62
C TYR A 142 -21.05 14.63 -4.31
N LYS A 143 -21.61 14.82 -5.50
CA LYS A 143 -22.20 13.75 -6.31
C LYS A 143 -21.18 12.69 -6.70
N ALA A 144 -19.94 13.07 -7.00
CA ALA A 144 -18.86 12.11 -7.21
C ALA A 144 -18.60 11.23 -5.97
N GLY A 145 -18.67 11.82 -4.78
CA GLY A 145 -18.64 11.07 -3.53
C GLY A 145 -19.81 10.08 -3.37
N GLU A 146 -21.03 10.50 -3.71
CA GLU A 146 -22.19 9.61 -3.70
C GLU A 146 -22.03 8.45 -4.67
N GLU A 147 -21.49 8.72 -5.86
CA GLU A 147 -21.30 7.71 -6.89
C GLU A 147 -20.31 6.63 -6.45
N ILE A 148 -19.13 7.01 -5.92
CA ILE A 148 -18.15 6.03 -5.43
C ILE A 148 -18.74 5.18 -4.30
N ALA A 149 -19.44 5.79 -3.35
CA ALA A 149 -20.06 5.04 -2.27
C ALA A 149 -21.06 4.00 -2.78
N LYS A 150 -21.86 4.34 -3.80
CA LYS A 150 -22.77 3.38 -4.46
C LYS A 150 -22.01 2.24 -5.11
N TYR A 151 -20.90 2.52 -5.82
CA TYR A 151 -20.07 1.47 -6.43
C TYR A 151 -19.48 0.53 -5.37
N LEU A 152 -18.93 1.07 -4.27
CA LEU A 152 -18.36 0.26 -3.19
C LEU A 152 -19.43 -0.60 -2.51
N ILE A 153 -20.60 -0.04 -2.22
CA ILE A 153 -21.72 -0.78 -1.60
C ILE A 153 -22.24 -1.88 -2.55
N THR A 154 -22.28 -1.62 -3.85
CA THR A 154 -22.93 -2.53 -4.82
C THR A 154 -21.99 -3.63 -5.30
N HIS A 155 -20.72 -3.31 -5.53
CA HIS A 155 -19.77 -4.20 -6.19
C HIS A 155 -18.73 -4.81 -5.26
N LEU A 156 -18.28 -4.06 -4.25
CA LEU A 156 -17.28 -4.54 -3.29
C LEU A 156 -17.94 -5.19 -2.08
N TRP A 157 -18.65 -4.40 -1.27
CA TRP A 157 -19.33 -4.87 -0.06
C TRP A 157 -20.82 -5.10 -0.33
N ASN A 158 -21.13 -6.01 -1.25
CA ASN A 158 -22.51 -6.39 -1.50
C ASN A 158 -23.04 -7.27 -0.36
N LYS A 159 -24.11 -6.85 0.31
CA LYS A 159 -24.70 -7.56 1.46
C LYS A 159 -25.25 -8.96 1.13
N ASP A 160 -25.56 -9.22 -0.14
CA ASP A 160 -26.13 -10.49 -0.59
C ASP A 160 -25.03 -11.53 -0.89
N LEU A 161 -23.76 -11.12 -0.77
CA LEU A 161 -22.56 -11.95 -0.94
C LEU A 161 -21.78 -12.02 0.37
N SER A 162 -20.84 -12.95 0.48
CA SER A 162 -19.90 -12.97 1.61
C SER A 162 -19.06 -11.70 1.61
N ASP A 163 -19.00 -11.05 2.78
CA ASP A 163 -18.27 -9.79 2.95
C ASP A 163 -16.76 -10.03 2.75
N PRO A 164 -16.12 -9.34 1.78
CA PRO A 164 -14.68 -9.41 1.64
C PRO A 164 -13.97 -8.79 2.84
N ASP A 165 -12.80 -9.32 3.14
CA ASP A 165 -11.93 -8.82 4.20
C ASP A 165 -10.91 -7.85 3.60
N ILE A 166 -11.38 -6.63 3.31
CA ILE A 166 -10.56 -5.58 2.74
C ILE A 166 -11.04 -4.20 3.18
N GLU A 167 -10.10 -3.34 3.56
CA GLU A 167 -10.31 -1.92 3.78
C GLU A 167 -9.97 -1.08 2.55
N VAL A 168 -10.61 0.08 2.45
CA VAL A 168 -10.44 1.00 1.32
C VAL A 168 -10.02 2.38 1.82
N LEU A 169 -8.96 2.94 1.23
CA LEU A 169 -8.56 4.32 1.41
C LEU A 169 -9.08 5.19 0.27
N ILE A 170 -9.82 6.24 0.62
CA ILE A 170 -10.32 7.24 -0.32
C ILE A 170 -9.38 8.44 -0.30
N SER A 171 -8.57 8.61 -1.35
CA SER A 171 -7.63 9.72 -1.45
C SER A 171 -8.13 10.81 -2.38
N VAL A 172 -8.37 12.00 -1.82
CA VAL A 172 -8.70 13.18 -2.63
C VAL A 172 -7.43 13.98 -2.93
N PRO A 173 -7.35 14.70 -4.06
CA PRO A 173 -6.13 15.40 -4.41
C PRO A 173 -5.86 16.58 -3.47
N HIS A 174 -6.88 17.38 -3.15
CA HIS A 174 -6.74 18.56 -2.31
C HIS A 174 -7.72 18.60 -1.14
N ALA A 175 -7.35 19.31 -0.07
CA ALA A 175 -8.23 19.59 1.06
C ALA A 175 -9.48 20.38 0.63
N SER A 176 -9.40 21.11 -0.49
CA SER A 176 -10.55 21.81 -1.09
C SER A 176 -11.62 20.87 -1.67
N ASP A 177 -11.31 19.58 -1.86
CA ASP A 177 -12.20 18.55 -2.38
C ASP A 177 -13.05 17.86 -1.31
N SER A 178 -13.09 18.44 -0.11
CA SER A 178 -13.83 17.96 1.06
C SER A 178 -15.29 17.55 0.81
N GLU A 179 -15.94 18.14 -0.19
CA GLU A 179 -17.31 17.81 -0.60
C GLU A 179 -17.45 16.37 -1.10
N MET A 180 -16.41 15.83 -1.74
CA MET A 180 -16.36 14.45 -2.16
C MET A 180 -16.41 13.50 -0.94
N ILE A 181 -15.57 13.75 0.08
CA ILE A 181 -15.56 12.97 1.32
C ILE A 181 -16.93 13.04 2.01
N ARG A 182 -17.55 14.22 2.02
CA ARG A 182 -18.91 14.41 2.57
C ARG A 182 -19.94 13.55 1.84
N GLY A 183 -19.92 13.55 0.51
CA GLY A 183 -20.82 12.73 -0.32
C GLY A 183 -20.70 11.22 -0.05
N VAL A 184 -19.47 10.72 0.12
CA VAL A 184 -19.22 9.32 0.48
C VAL A 184 -19.89 8.99 1.82
N ARG A 185 -19.57 9.76 2.87
CA ARG A 185 -20.04 9.50 4.23
C ARG A 185 -21.56 9.60 4.36
N ASP A 186 -22.15 10.61 3.74
CA ASP A 186 -23.60 10.79 3.73
C ASP A 186 -24.29 9.61 3.05
N THR A 187 -23.72 9.10 1.96
CA THR A 187 -24.30 7.97 1.21
C THR A 187 -24.25 6.66 1.99
N PHE A 188 -23.13 6.35 2.65
CA PHE A 188 -23.04 5.19 3.54
C PHE A 188 -24.03 5.28 4.70
N THR A 189 -24.18 6.48 5.29
CA THR A 189 -25.13 6.74 6.38
C THR A 189 -26.57 6.55 5.91
N LYS A 190 -26.96 7.19 4.80
CA LYS A 190 -28.32 7.09 4.22
C LYS A 190 -28.67 5.66 3.75
N SER A 191 -27.66 4.86 3.40
CA SER A 191 -27.86 3.47 2.96
C SER A 191 -27.88 2.46 4.12
N ASN A 192 -27.86 2.91 5.38
CA ASN A 192 -27.75 2.05 6.57
C ASN A 192 -26.51 1.13 6.54
N ARG A 193 -25.39 1.61 5.99
CA ARG A 193 -24.10 0.89 5.88
C ARG A 193 -23.03 1.50 6.80
N ALA A 194 -23.43 2.05 7.93
CA ALA A 194 -22.52 2.74 8.86
C ALA A 194 -21.43 1.83 9.44
N THR A 195 -21.70 0.54 9.63
CA THR A 195 -20.70 -0.45 10.07
C THR A 195 -19.66 -0.70 8.97
N THR A 196 -20.11 -0.89 7.72
CA THR A 196 -19.21 -1.03 6.55
C THR A 196 -18.35 0.22 6.35
N MET A 197 -18.86 1.42 6.66
CA MET A 197 -18.10 2.66 6.59
C MET A 197 -16.85 2.65 7.50
N GLN A 198 -16.79 1.80 8.53
CA GLN A 198 -15.59 1.66 9.37
C GLN A 198 -14.40 1.05 8.62
N LYS A 199 -14.65 0.36 7.50
CA LYS A 199 -13.64 -0.15 6.56
C LYS A 199 -13.08 0.94 5.63
N LEU A 200 -13.54 2.19 5.76
CA LEU A 200 -13.05 3.33 4.98
C LEU A 200 -12.07 4.18 5.74
N GLY A 201 -11.01 4.60 5.04
CA GLY A 201 -10.13 5.69 5.44
C GLY A 201 -10.13 6.83 4.45
N PHE A 202 -9.48 7.93 4.83
CA PHE A 202 -9.35 9.14 4.01
C PHE A 202 -7.91 9.63 3.94
N ASP A 203 -7.52 10.17 2.79
CA ASP A 203 -6.22 10.79 2.52
C ASP A 203 -6.37 12.07 1.69
N VAL A 204 -5.35 12.94 1.74
CA VAL A 204 -5.17 14.08 0.84
C VAL A 204 -3.77 13.99 0.21
N SER A 205 -3.71 13.65 -1.08
CA SER A 205 -2.49 13.13 -1.72
C SER A 205 -1.55 14.18 -2.33
N LEU A 206 -2.04 15.34 -2.81
CA LEU A 206 -1.21 16.31 -3.56
C LEU A 206 -0.45 17.32 -2.69
N ASN A 207 0.01 16.85 -1.53
CA ASN A 207 0.91 17.59 -0.64
C ASN A 207 0.40 18.94 -0.11
N ASP A 208 -0.91 19.14 -0.02
CA ASP A 208 -1.51 20.29 0.65
C ASP A 208 -0.88 20.52 2.04
N ASP A 209 -0.92 21.76 2.52
CA ASP A 209 -0.46 22.11 3.86
C ASP A 209 -1.19 21.26 4.92
N LEU A 210 -0.43 20.68 5.86
CA LEU A 210 -0.95 19.75 6.87
C LEU A 210 -1.98 20.42 7.79
N ASN A 211 -1.90 21.74 8.02
CA ASN A 211 -2.93 22.44 8.79
C ASN A 211 -4.23 22.62 8.00
N SER A 212 -4.15 22.84 6.69
CA SER A 212 -5.31 22.90 5.80
C SER A 212 -6.04 21.56 5.77
N ILE A 213 -5.30 20.45 5.68
CA ILE A 213 -5.84 19.10 5.75
C ILE A 213 -6.50 18.85 7.12
N ARG A 214 -5.84 19.22 8.22
CA ARG A 214 -6.43 19.13 9.57
C ARG A 214 -7.75 19.89 9.67
N LYS A 215 -7.79 21.15 9.20
CA LYS A 215 -9.00 21.98 9.21
C LYS A 215 -10.13 21.35 8.40
N MET A 216 -9.81 20.75 7.25
CA MET A 216 -10.77 19.99 6.46
C MET A 216 -11.39 18.86 7.28
N TYR A 217 -10.56 17.98 7.86
CA TYR A 217 -11.06 16.86 8.66
C TYR A 217 -11.89 17.32 9.85
N THR A 218 -11.47 18.38 10.56
CA THR A 218 -12.25 18.97 11.65
C THR A 218 -13.61 19.47 11.17
N LYS A 219 -13.66 20.21 10.06
CA LYS A 219 -14.92 20.71 9.48
C LYS A 219 -15.88 19.57 9.10
N LEU A 220 -15.34 18.47 8.59
CA LEU A 220 -16.13 17.31 8.22
C LEU A 220 -16.49 16.42 9.43
N GLY A 221 -15.88 16.62 10.59
CA GLY A 221 -16.00 15.69 11.72
C GLY A 221 -15.40 14.31 11.41
N VAL A 222 -14.27 14.27 10.70
CA VAL A 222 -13.46 13.05 10.49
C VAL A 222 -12.41 12.97 11.60
N THR A 223 -12.61 12.04 12.53
CA THR A 223 -11.80 11.92 13.76
C THR A 223 -10.86 10.71 13.78
N SER A 224 -10.96 9.81 12.81
CA SER A 224 -10.14 8.60 12.69
C SER A 224 -9.96 8.19 11.22
N ASN A 225 -9.18 7.13 11.00
CA ASN A 225 -8.95 6.49 9.70
C ASN A 225 -8.29 7.42 8.68
N ARG A 226 -7.35 8.25 9.13
CA ARG A 226 -6.67 9.24 8.28
C ARG A 226 -5.26 8.78 7.95
N TRP A 227 -5.03 8.58 6.67
CA TRP A 227 -3.69 8.42 6.12
C TRP A 227 -3.18 9.78 5.65
N GLN A 228 -1.86 9.91 5.60
CA GLN A 228 -1.21 11.08 5.00
C GLN A 228 -0.09 10.66 4.07
N GLY A 229 -0.23 10.99 2.79
CA GLY A 229 0.84 10.89 1.82
C GLY A 229 1.81 12.07 1.87
N ASP A 230 3.08 11.79 1.60
CA ASP A 230 4.04 12.78 1.09
C ASP A 230 4.83 12.17 -0.06
N GLY A 231 4.94 12.89 -1.18
CA GLY A 231 5.59 12.29 -2.32
C GLY A 231 5.58 13.12 -3.59
N ILE A 232 6.17 12.54 -4.62
CA ILE A 232 6.17 13.03 -6.00
C ILE A 232 6.47 11.85 -6.93
N THR A 233 6.15 11.99 -8.21
CA THR A 233 6.52 11.03 -9.24
C THR A 233 7.97 10.53 -9.10
N ASN A 234 8.17 9.23 -9.35
CA ASN A 234 9.50 8.59 -9.30
C ASN A 234 10.55 9.32 -10.17
N CYS A 235 10.12 10.03 -11.22
CA CYS A 235 10.96 10.84 -12.10
C CYS A 235 11.75 11.91 -11.36
N LEU A 236 11.15 12.47 -10.30
CA LEU A 236 11.68 13.62 -9.57
C LEU A 236 12.01 13.30 -8.12
N ARG A 237 11.58 12.13 -7.62
CA ARG A 237 11.74 11.73 -6.22
C ARG A 237 13.18 11.83 -5.68
N PRO A 238 14.25 11.46 -6.44
CA PRO A 238 15.63 11.60 -5.96
C PRO A 238 16.06 13.03 -5.59
N PHE A 239 15.36 14.05 -6.11
CA PHE A 239 15.70 15.47 -5.92
C PHE A 239 14.83 16.17 -4.87
N ARG A 240 13.82 15.50 -4.32
CA ARG A 240 12.89 16.06 -3.34
C ARG A 240 13.40 15.82 -1.91
N ASP A 241 13.35 16.84 -1.06
CA ASP A 241 13.63 16.71 0.37
C ASP A 241 12.52 15.92 1.10
N ASP A 242 12.77 15.54 2.36
CA ASP A 242 11.81 14.77 3.18
C ASP A 242 11.25 15.56 4.37
N SER A 243 11.33 16.90 4.34
CA SER A 243 10.93 17.74 5.48
C SER A 243 9.43 17.63 5.79
N ARG A 244 8.58 17.66 4.76
CA ARG A 244 7.12 17.51 4.89
C ARG A 244 6.74 16.10 5.35
N LEU A 245 7.35 15.05 4.78
CA LEU A 245 7.20 13.66 5.25
C LEU A 245 7.52 13.53 6.75
N ARG A 246 8.68 14.05 7.18
CA ARG A 246 9.08 14.03 8.60
C ARG A 246 8.13 14.84 9.49
N HIS A 247 7.52 15.91 8.96
CA HIS A 247 6.51 16.67 9.69
C HIS A 247 5.23 15.85 9.88
N ALA A 248 4.73 15.17 8.84
CA ALA A 248 3.58 14.28 8.95
C ALA A 248 3.83 13.14 9.96
N ILE A 249 5.02 12.54 9.93
CA ILE A 249 5.46 11.52 10.89
C ILE A 249 5.44 12.04 12.34
N ARG A 250 5.98 13.24 12.60
CA ARG A 250 5.92 13.86 13.93
C ARG A 250 4.49 14.10 14.41
N ILE A 251 3.58 14.48 13.51
CA ILE A 251 2.17 14.65 13.86
C ILE A 251 1.55 13.31 14.23
N ARG A 252 1.73 12.26 13.41
CA ARG A 252 1.23 10.90 13.72
C ARG A 252 1.72 10.42 15.09
N ASP A 253 3.01 10.65 15.38
CA ASP A 253 3.67 10.13 16.57
C ASP A 253 3.47 10.99 17.84
N SER A 254 2.81 12.16 17.75
CA SER A 254 2.63 13.09 18.89
C SER A 254 1.59 12.64 19.93
N GLY A 255 0.93 11.50 19.73
CA GLY A 255 -0.16 11.00 20.59
C GLY A 255 -1.50 11.72 20.38
N SER A 256 -1.50 13.04 20.18
CA SER A 256 -2.68 13.87 19.91
C SER A 256 -2.85 14.29 18.44
N GLY A 257 -2.01 13.73 17.54
CA GLY A 257 -2.07 13.99 16.11
C GLY A 257 -3.42 13.64 15.47
N PHE A 258 -3.63 14.11 14.25
CA PHE A 258 -4.79 13.73 13.43
C PHE A 258 -4.45 12.67 12.37
N ILE A 259 -3.23 12.12 12.37
CA ILE A 259 -2.77 11.17 11.36
C ILE A 259 -2.62 9.80 12.03
N GLU A 260 -3.18 8.76 11.42
CA GLU A 260 -3.05 7.38 11.90
C GLU A 260 -1.91 6.64 11.22
N LYS A 261 -1.73 6.84 9.91
CA LYS A 261 -0.65 6.26 9.10
C LYS A 261 -0.02 7.29 8.16
N VAL A 262 1.26 7.12 7.85
CA VAL A 262 1.98 7.93 6.86
C VAL A 262 2.59 7.05 5.80
N TYR A 263 2.48 7.44 4.54
CA TYR A 263 3.12 6.76 3.41
C TYR A 263 3.97 7.73 2.56
N ASP A 264 4.95 7.18 1.86
CA ASP A 264 5.82 7.90 0.92
C ASP A 264 5.64 7.35 -0.50
N TRP A 265 5.67 8.24 -1.49
CA TRP A 265 5.41 7.88 -2.89
C TRP A 265 6.20 8.76 -3.88
N THR A 266 6.48 8.31 -5.10
CA THR A 266 6.62 6.91 -5.52
C THR A 266 8.08 6.49 -5.35
N LEU A 267 8.34 5.41 -4.61
CA LEU A 267 9.70 4.97 -4.26
C LEU A 267 10.10 3.71 -5.03
N ASP A 268 10.98 3.88 -6.01
CA ASP A 268 11.43 2.75 -6.82
C ASP A 268 12.84 2.28 -6.48
N THR A 269 13.65 3.09 -5.80
CA THR A 269 15.05 2.75 -5.55
C THR A 269 15.26 2.25 -4.13
N THR A 270 16.09 1.21 -3.97
CA THR A 270 16.37 0.61 -2.65
C THR A 270 16.91 1.65 -1.67
N SER A 271 17.74 2.59 -2.12
CA SER A 271 18.24 3.68 -1.30
C SER A 271 17.14 4.62 -0.78
N LEU A 272 16.13 4.93 -1.60
CA LEU A 272 15.00 5.76 -1.19
C LEU A 272 14.05 4.99 -0.27
N ILE A 273 13.81 3.70 -0.56
CA ILE A 273 13.02 2.79 0.29
C ILE A 273 13.66 2.72 1.69
N ARG A 274 14.97 2.46 1.80
CA ARG A 274 15.71 2.46 3.08
C ARG A 274 15.57 3.80 3.80
N ARG A 275 15.73 4.93 3.09
CA ARG A 275 15.58 6.27 3.68
C ARG A 275 14.19 6.48 4.27
N SER A 276 13.15 6.04 3.56
CA SER A 276 11.75 6.18 3.99
C SER A 276 11.44 5.27 5.18
N LEU A 277 11.88 4.01 5.15
CA LEU A 277 11.77 3.09 6.29
C LEU A 277 12.53 3.61 7.52
N ARG A 278 13.72 4.21 7.37
CA ARG A 278 14.42 4.85 8.50
C ARG A 278 13.66 6.06 9.06
N ALA A 279 12.89 6.76 8.23
CA ALA A 279 12.03 7.85 8.70
C ALA A 279 10.83 7.33 9.52
N GLY A 280 10.41 6.08 9.29
CA GLY A 280 9.33 5.43 10.04
C GLY A 280 7.97 5.56 9.36
N VAL A 281 7.91 5.40 8.03
CA VAL A 281 6.65 5.31 7.29
C VAL A 281 5.93 3.99 7.58
N ASP A 282 4.62 3.98 7.38
CA ASP A 282 3.74 2.82 7.48
C ASP A 282 3.46 2.18 6.11
N GLY A 283 3.57 2.96 5.04
CA GLY A 283 3.33 2.49 3.68
C GLY A 283 4.32 3.08 2.68
N ILE A 284 4.54 2.36 1.59
CA ILE A 284 5.36 2.78 0.46
C ILE A 284 4.57 2.50 -0.82
N ILE A 285 4.31 3.55 -1.60
CA ILE A 285 3.81 3.39 -2.97
C ILE A 285 5.02 3.19 -3.89
N THR A 286 5.00 2.16 -4.72
CA THR A 286 6.14 1.77 -5.57
C THR A 286 5.70 1.13 -6.88
N ASN A 287 6.53 1.31 -7.92
CA ASN A 287 6.42 0.55 -9.18
C ASN A 287 7.15 -0.81 -9.09
N PHE A 288 7.89 -1.08 -8.00
CA PHE A 288 8.71 -2.27 -7.81
C PHE A 288 8.55 -2.89 -6.42
N PRO A 289 7.40 -3.55 -6.11
CA PRO A 289 7.14 -4.14 -4.79
C PRO A 289 8.25 -5.06 -4.30
N GLU A 290 8.84 -5.84 -5.20
CA GLU A 290 9.90 -6.80 -4.88
C GLU A 290 11.15 -6.13 -4.28
N ARG A 291 11.40 -4.85 -4.61
CA ARG A 291 12.50 -4.08 -4.01
C ARG A 291 12.19 -3.72 -2.57
N VAL A 292 10.94 -3.38 -2.26
CA VAL A 292 10.52 -3.11 -0.89
C VAL A 292 10.60 -4.39 -0.07
N VAL A 293 10.09 -5.51 -0.59
CA VAL A 293 10.22 -6.83 0.04
C VAL A 293 11.68 -7.15 0.34
N SER A 294 12.57 -6.98 -0.65
CA SER A 294 14.01 -7.23 -0.47
C SER A 294 14.62 -6.36 0.64
N VAL A 295 14.27 -5.07 0.71
CA VAL A 295 14.80 -4.18 1.76
C VAL A 295 14.28 -4.58 3.14
N LEU A 296 13.02 -5.00 3.25
CA LEU A 296 12.46 -5.47 4.53
C LEU A 296 13.18 -6.70 5.09
N GLN A 297 13.83 -7.51 4.25
CA GLN A 297 14.62 -8.67 4.69
C GLN A 297 16.05 -8.31 5.13
N GLU A 298 16.50 -7.08 4.91
CA GLU A 298 17.85 -6.67 5.31
C GLU A 298 18.00 -6.67 6.84
N PRO A 299 19.20 -6.98 7.38
CA PRO A 299 19.44 -7.03 8.83
C PRO A 299 19.05 -5.74 9.57
N GLU A 300 19.08 -4.59 8.90
CA GLU A 300 18.68 -3.31 9.47
C GLU A 300 17.17 -3.19 9.75
N PHE A 301 16.32 -3.87 8.95
CA PHE A 301 14.87 -3.69 8.91
C PHE A 301 14.06 -4.91 9.34
N LYS A 302 14.54 -6.14 9.11
CA LYS A 302 13.79 -7.39 9.32
C LYS A 302 13.21 -7.61 10.72
N ASP A 303 13.90 -7.08 11.73
CA ASP A 303 13.53 -7.20 13.15
C ASP A 303 12.70 -5.99 13.64
N LYS A 304 12.41 -5.03 12.75
CA LYS A 304 11.68 -3.79 13.06
C LYS A 304 10.41 -3.63 12.23
N TYR A 305 10.41 -4.20 11.04
CA TYR A 305 9.33 -4.13 10.08
C TYR A 305 8.91 -5.52 9.64
N ARG A 306 7.65 -5.65 9.27
CA ARG A 306 7.08 -6.82 8.61
C ARG A 306 6.05 -6.39 7.59
N LEU A 307 5.69 -7.28 6.69
CA LEU A 307 4.56 -7.03 5.80
C LEU A 307 3.27 -6.94 6.63
N ALA A 308 2.42 -5.97 6.32
CA ALA A 308 1.07 -5.91 6.88
C ALA A 308 0.22 -7.09 6.35
N THR A 309 -0.63 -7.62 7.21
CA THR A 309 -1.57 -8.72 6.96
C THR A 309 -3.01 -8.24 7.16
N SER A 310 -4.01 -9.08 6.88
CA SER A 310 -5.42 -8.75 7.13
C SER A 310 -5.72 -8.51 8.62
N ASP A 311 -4.91 -9.07 9.52
CA ASP A 311 -5.03 -8.83 10.96
C ASP A 311 -4.55 -7.42 11.39
N ASP A 312 -3.81 -6.73 10.53
CA ASP A 312 -3.31 -5.38 10.80
C ASP A 312 -4.32 -4.32 10.38
N ASN A 313 -4.99 -3.72 11.35
CA ASN A 313 -5.91 -2.62 11.08
C ASN A 313 -5.16 -1.40 10.46
N PRO A 314 -5.46 -1.04 9.19
CA PRO A 314 -4.77 0.06 8.49
C PRO A 314 -5.08 1.42 9.09
N PHE A 315 -6.04 1.53 9.99
CA PHE A 315 -6.45 2.78 10.63
C PHE A 315 -5.98 2.89 12.08
N SER A 316 -5.24 1.90 12.58
CA SER A 316 -4.67 1.93 13.92
C SER A 316 -3.24 2.44 13.92
N ARG A 317 -2.92 3.36 14.84
CA ARG A 317 -1.54 3.81 15.05
C ARG A 317 -0.70 2.67 15.59
N VAL A 318 0.52 2.58 15.08
CA VAL A 318 1.51 1.64 15.60
C VAL A 318 2.54 2.43 16.39
N HIS A 319 2.60 2.16 17.69
CA HIS A 319 3.62 2.70 18.56
C HIS A 319 4.88 1.82 18.49
N THR A 320 5.75 2.07 17.50
CA THR A 320 7.12 1.55 17.57
C THR A 320 8.07 2.63 18.06
N PRO A 321 9.10 2.26 18.86
CA PRO A 321 10.17 3.18 19.19
C PRO A 321 10.77 3.79 17.92
N PRO A 322 11.09 5.09 17.92
CA PRO A 322 11.75 5.73 16.79
C PRO A 322 13.06 5.01 16.49
N PHE A 323 13.41 4.96 15.20
CA PHE A 323 14.66 4.38 14.75
C PHE A 323 15.81 5.14 15.44
N LYS A 324 16.50 4.49 16.40
CA LYS A 324 17.72 5.06 16.96
C LYS A 324 18.70 5.15 15.81
N SER A 325 19.06 6.37 15.41
CA SER A 325 20.10 6.62 14.41
C SER A 325 21.43 6.14 14.98
N GLY A 326 21.70 4.84 14.91
CA GLY A 326 23.06 4.35 14.98
C GLY A 326 23.85 5.00 13.85
N LEU A 327 25.08 5.43 14.16
CA LEU A 327 26.08 5.89 13.20
C LEU A 327 26.40 4.76 12.20
N GLN A 328 25.49 4.48 11.27
CA GLN A 328 25.75 3.60 10.16
C GLN A 328 25.99 4.44 8.91
N SER A 329 27.19 4.25 8.37
CA SER A 329 27.83 4.99 7.29
C SER A 329 26.84 5.35 6.17
N GLN A 330 26.56 6.65 6.03
CA GLN A 330 25.88 7.24 4.88
C GLN A 330 26.78 7.28 3.61
N ASN A 331 27.72 6.35 3.45
CA ASN A 331 28.65 6.38 2.32
C ASN A 331 28.09 5.77 1.03
N GLU A 332 26.85 5.27 1.02
CA GLU A 332 26.17 5.05 -0.26
C GLU A 332 25.79 6.40 -0.85
N ASN A 333 26.46 6.77 -1.94
CA ASN A 333 26.04 7.89 -2.77
C ASN A 333 24.66 7.55 -3.36
N VAL A 334 23.59 7.90 -2.62
CA VAL A 334 22.17 7.64 -2.92
C VAL A 334 21.81 8.02 -4.36
N TYR A 335 22.47 9.05 -4.89
CA TYR A 335 22.31 9.47 -6.27
C TYR A 335 22.82 8.41 -7.26
N MET A 336 24.03 7.88 -7.05
CA MET A 336 24.62 6.88 -7.94
C MET A 336 23.89 5.53 -7.90
N SER A 337 23.45 5.07 -6.72
CA SER A 337 22.62 3.86 -6.60
C SER A 337 21.27 4.06 -7.30
N SER A 338 20.64 5.20 -7.09
CA SER A 338 19.35 5.53 -7.73
C SER A 338 19.47 5.60 -9.26
N VAL A 339 20.52 6.21 -9.80
CA VAL A 339 20.76 6.26 -11.25
C VAL A 339 20.92 4.86 -11.85
N ARG A 340 21.65 3.97 -11.17
CA ARG A 340 21.83 2.58 -11.63
C ARG A 340 20.49 1.84 -11.67
N GLU A 341 19.68 1.94 -10.63
CA GLU A 341 18.39 1.24 -10.55
C GLU A 341 17.35 1.83 -11.50
N LEU A 342 17.34 3.15 -11.70
CA LEU A 342 16.54 3.81 -12.73
C LEU A 342 16.94 3.37 -14.14
N THR A 343 18.23 3.13 -14.38
CA THR A 343 18.71 2.57 -15.65
C THR A 343 18.16 1.16 -15.88
N VAL A 344 18.13 0.32 -14.84
CA VAL A 344 17.53 -1.02 -14.93
C VAL A 344 16.02 -0.93 -15.18
N ALA A 345 15.31 -0.01 -14.50
CA ALA A 345 13.89 0.24 -14.73
C ALA A 345 13.59 0.68 -16.17
N LEU A 346 14.40 1.59 -16.72
CA LEU A 346 14.29 2.01 -18.12
C LEU A 346 14.47 0.82 -19.09
N MET A 347 15.45 -0.04 -18.85
CA MET A 347 15.68 -1.21 -19.70
C MET A 347 14.52 -2.22 -19.62
N GLY A 348 13.94 -2.43 -18.44
CA GLY A 348 12.72 -3.21 -18.26
C GLY A 348 11.54 -2.64 -19.03
N TYR A 349 11.30 -1.33 -18.90
CA TYR A 349 10.25 -0.65 -19.66
C TYR A 349 10.42 -0.77 -21.18
N ILE A 350 11.64 -0.58 -21.71
CA ILE A 350 11.91 -0.74 -23.14
C ILE A 350 11.54 -2.17 -23.59
N TRP A 351 11.87 -3.16 -22.76
CA TRP A 351 11.56 -4.56 -23.04
C TRP A 351 10.06 -4.86 -23.01
N ASP A 352 9.32 -4.35 -22.02
CA ASP A 352 7.88 -4.57 -21.91
C ASP A 352 7.11 -3.81 -22.98
N PHE A 353 7.51 -2.56 -23.26
CA PHE A 353 7.00 -1.80 -24.41
C PHE A 353 7.19 -2.58 -25.71
N TYR A 354 8.36 -3.19 -25.91
CA TYR A 354 8.64 -4.04 -27.06
C TYR A 354 7.72 -5.27 -27.10
N LYS A 355 7.60 -6.02 -25.99
CA LYS A 355 6.74 -7.21 -25.90
C LYS A 355 5.27 -6.90 -26.18
N LEU A 356 4.73 -5.86 -25.55
CA LEU A 356 3.30 -5.54 -25.57
C LEU A 356 2.89 -4.93 -26.91
N ARG A 357 3.71 -4.04 -27.49
CA ARG A 357 3.30 -3.25 -28.66
C ARG A 357 3.81 -3.78 -29.99
N LEU A 358 4.92 -4.52 -30.03
CA LEU A 358 5.50 -4.86 -31.33
C LEU A 358 5.04 -6.18 -31.93
N LYS A 359 4.45 -7.14 -31.19
CA LYS A 359 3.80 -8.40 -31.66
C LYS A 359 4.33 -9.04 -32.97
N ARG A 360 5.60 -8.82 -33.30
CA ARG A 360 6.26 -9.26 -34.52
C ARG A 360 7.66 -9.69 -34.12
N PRO A 361 8.12 -10.87 -34.58
CA PRO A 361 9.46 -11.33 -34.32
C PRO A 361 10.43 -10.46 -35.13
N VAL A 362 10.89 -9.35 -34.55
CA VAL A 362 12.10 -8.68 -35.03
C VAL A 362 13.22 -9.26 -34.20
N THR A 363 14.08 -10.06 -34.81
CA THR A 363 15.28 -10.62 -34.17
C THR A 363 15.97 -9.52 -33.36
N LEU A 364 16.13 -9.71 -32.05
CA LEU A 364 16.64 -8.69 -31.12
C LEU A 364 18.09 -8.27 -31.40
N PHE A 365 18.81 -9.09 -32.17
CA PHE A 365 20.24 -8.99 -32.38
C PHE A 365 20.66 -7.70 -33.11
N PRO A 366 20.04 -7.26 -34.23
CA PRO A 366 20.49 -6.10 -34.96
C PRO A 366 20.25 -4.77 -34.21
N LEU A 367 19.14 -4.63 -33.48
CA LEU A 367 18.84 -3.39 -32.74
C LEU A 367 19.75 -3.22 -31.51
N LEU A 368 19.99 -4.31 -30.78
CA LEU A 368 20.94 -4.29 -29.66
C LEU A 368 22.36 -4.04 -30.16
N GLN A 369 22.74 -4.62 -31.29
CA GLN A 369 24.04 -4.42 -31.94
C GLN A 369 24.20 -2.99 -32.47
N GLU A 370 23.12 -2.36 -32.94
CA GLU A 370 23.12 -0.95 -33.35
C GLU A 370 23.18 0.01 -32.15
N LEU A 371 22.43 -0.24 -31.08
CA LEU A 371 22.51 0.55 -29.85
C LEU A 371 23.89 0.42 -29.19
N LEU A 372 24.43 -0.80 -29.11
CA LEU A 372 25.78 -1.03 -28.58
C LEU A 372 26.85 -0.39 -29.46
N SER A 373 26.74 -0.45 -30.79
CA SER A 373 27.70 0.18 -31.70
C SER A 373 27.66 1.72 -31.63
N ARG A 374 26.47 2.31 -31.41
CA ARG A 374 26.32 3.76 -31.19
C ARG A 374 26.78 4.21 -29.79
N ALA A 375 26.66 3.35 -28.78
CA ALA A 375 27.10 3.65 -27.40
C ALA A 375 28.63 3.46 -27.22
N GLN A 376 29.26 2.59 -27.99
CA GLN A 376 30.68 2.25 -27.84
C GLN A 376 31.64 3.46 -27.96
N PRO A 377 31.46 4.43 -28.87
CA PRO A 377 32.28 5.63 -28.93
C PRO A 377 32.15 6.53 -27.70
N LEU A 378 30.94 6.62 -27.12
CA LEU A 378 30.67 7.41 -25.92
C LEU A 378 31.32 6.79 -24.69
N LEU A 379 31.22 5.47 -24.54
CA LEU A 379 31.90 4.73 -23.47
C LEU A 379 33.42 4.84 -23.56
N ARG A 380 33.99 4.81 -24.78
CA ARG A 380 35.43 5.05 -25.02
C ARG A 380 35.84 6.49 -24.69
N ARG A 381 34.99 7.49 -24.94
CA ARG A 381 35.26 8.89 -24.50
C ARG A 381 35.21 9.00 -22.99
N TYR A 382 34.21 8.42 -22.34
CA TYR A 382 34.08 8.44 -20.88
C TYR A 382 35.27 7.76 -20.19
N SER A 383 35.73 6.60 -20.70
CA SER A 383 36.90 5.91 -20.14
C SER A 383 38.20 6.72 -20.30
N ARG A 384 38.37 7.45 -21.41
CA ARG A 384 39.52 8.36 -21.61
C ARG A 384 39.48 9.54 -20.65
N VAL A 385 38.33 10.19 -20.49
CA VAL A 385 38.15 11.31 -19.54
C VAL A 385 38.42 10.84 -18.11
N LYS A 386 37.90 9.68 -17.71
CA LYS A 386 38.17 9.10 -16.39
C LYS A 386 39.65 8.75 -16.18
N LYS A 387 40.37 8.33 -17.23
CA LYS A 387 41.82 8.06 -17.16
C LYS A 387 42.63 9.37 -17.03
N LEU A 388 42.23 10.42 -17.75
CA LEU A 388 42.84 11.76 -17.66
C LEU A 388 42.65 12.40 -16.29
N LEU A 389 41.44 12.30 -15.73
CA LEU A 389 41.12 12.79 -14.39
C LEU A 389 41.88 12.02 -13.28
N ARG A 390 42.24 10.75 -13.53
CA ARG A 390 43.05 9.94 -12.59
C ARG A 390 44.56 10.15 -12.75
N SER A 391 45.04 10.60 -13.91
CA SER A 391 46.47 10.78 -14.14
C SER A 391 47.03 12.11 -13.61
N GLY A 392 46.22 12.97 -13.00
CA GLY A 392 46.69 14.21 -12.37
C GLY A 392 47.40 15.18 -13.32
N VAL A 393 47.21 15.03 -14.64
CA VAL A 393 47.83 15.91 -15.64
C VAL A 393 46.94 17.14 -15.79
N THR A 394 47.12 18.09 -14.88
CA THR A 394 46.78 19.50 -15.12
C THR A 394 47.79 20.04 -16.14
N ARG A 395 47.30 20.47 -17.30
CA ARG A 395 47.98 21.48 -18.11
C ARG A 395 47.35 22.82 -17.82
#